data_AF-A0A2M7P4F5-F1
#
_entry.id   AF-A0A2M7P4F5-F1
#
_cell.length_a   1.000
_cell.length_b   1.000
_cell.length_c   1.000
_cell.angle_alpha   90.00
_cell.angle_beta   90.00
_cell.angle_gamma   90.00
#
_symmetry.space_group_name_H-M   'P 1'
#
loop_
_entity.id
_entity.type
_entity.pdbx_description
1 polymer ?
#
loop_
_entity_poly.entity_id
_entity_poly.type
_entity_poly.pdbx_seq_one_letter_code
_entity_poly.pdbx_strand_id
1 'polypeptide(L)' 'MTGIAQEITSLPLETQRQVIDFVAFLKTRYITWQMVKAKQIRLVDEPFIGMWRERKDMQDSTTWVQNLRHCEWEHNL' A
#
# COMPACT_ATOMS: atom_id res chain seq x y z
N MET A 1 -4.23 -19.72 36.97
CA MET A 1 -4.29 -19.14 35.62
C MET A 1 -3.65 -20.15 34.69
N THR A 2 -4.43 -21.10 34.18
CA THR A 2 -3.93 -22.05 33.18
C THR A 2 -3.61 -21.28 31.90
N GLY A 3 -2.41 -21.51 31.35
CA GLY A 3 -2.00 -20.87 30.12
C GLY A 3 -2.79 -21.44 28.96
N ILE A 4 -3.25 -20.57 28.05
CA ILE A 4 -3.99 -20.94 26.83
C ILE A 4 -3.32 -22.08 26.05
N ALA A 5 -2.00 -22.22 26.15
CA ALA A 5 -1.24 -23.34 25.57
C ALA A 5 -1.65 -24.73 26.11
N GLN A 6 -1.92 -24.86 27.42
CA GLN A 6 -2.38 -26.12 28.01
C GLN A 6 -3.79 -26.46 27.54
N GLU A 7 -4.68 -25.47 27.47
CA GLU A 7 -6.05 -25.65 26.98
C GLU A 7 -6.05 -26.12 25.52
N ILE A 8 -5.19 -25.55 24.68
CA ILE A 8 -5.03 -26.02 23.28
C ILE A 8 -4.53 -27.47 23.23
N THR A 9 -3.55 -27.86 24.06
CA THR A 9 -3.06 -29.25 24.08
C THR A 9 -4.06 -30.25 24.67
N SER A 10 -5.02 -29.79 25.46
CA SER A 10 -6.11 -30.62 26.00
C SER A 10 -7.26 -30.81 25.01
N LEU A 11 -7.30 -30.07 23.91
CA LEU A 11 -8.31 -30.23 22.86
C LEU A 11 -8.02 -31.47 21.97
N PRO A 12 -9.05 -32.03 21.33
CA PRO A 12 -8.89 -33.09 20.33
C PRO A 12 -7.91 -32.69 19.22
N LEU A 13 -7.20 -33.68 18.66
CA LEU A 13 -6.16 -33.48 17.65
C LEU A 13 -6.66 -32.70 16.41
N GLU A 14 -7.92 -32.88 16.06
CA GLU A 14 -8.59 -32.17 14.96
C GLU A 14 -8.73 -30.67 15.25
N THR A 15 -9.15 -30.32 16.47
CA THR A 15 -9.29 -28.92 16.90
C THR A 15 -7.93 -28.26 17.04
N GLN A 16 -6.90 -28.99 17.47
CA GLN A 16 -5.52 -28.47 17.48
C GLN A 16 -5.04 -28.08 16.08
N ARG A 17 -5.34 -28.91 15.07
CA ARG A 17 -5.04 -28.58 13.66
C ARG A 17 -5.77 -27.32 13.21
N GLN A 18 -7.06 -27.18 13.54
CA GLN A 18 -7.84 -25.98 13.22
C GLN A 18 -7.22 -24.71 13.85
N VAL A 19 -6.72 -24.79 15.08
CA VAL A 19 -6.02 -23.66 15.74
C VAL A 19 -4.73 -23.32 15.02
N ILE A 20 -3.93 -24.32 14.64
CA ILE A 20 -2.68 -24.12 13.89
C ILE A 20 -2.96 -23.46 12.54
N ASP A 21 -3.95 -23.96 11.80
CA ASP A 21 -4.37 -23.42 10.51
C ASP A 21 -4.85 -21.97 10.64
N PHE A 22 -5.62 -21.68 11.70
CA PHE A 22 -6.08 -20.32 11.98
C PHE A 22 -4.93 -19.36 12.31
N VAL A 23 -3.95 -19.80 13.11
CA VAL A 23 -2.75 -19.01 13.40
C VAL A 23 -1.92 -18.78 12.14
N ALA A 24 -1.76 -19.79 11.28
CA ALA A 24 -1.07 -19.67 10.00
C ALA A 24 -1.78 -18.68 9.06
N PHE A 25 -3.11 -18.70 9.02
CA PHE A 25 -3.93 -17.73 8.29
C PHE A 25 -3.72 -16.30 8.82
N LEU A 26 -3.77 -16.11 10.14
CA LEU A 26 -3.56 -14.80 10.76
C LEU A 26 -2.17 -14.25 10.43
N LYS A 27 -1.12 -15.06 10.58
CA LYS A 27 0.26 -14.64 10.24
C LYS A 27 0.36 -14.21 8.79
N THR A 28 -0.18 -15.01 7.86
CA THR A 28 -0.17 -14.68 6.43
C THR A 28 -0.89 -13.37 6.16
N ARG A 29 -2.08 -13.16 6.74
CA ARG A 29 -2.89 -11.94 6.53
C ARG A 29 -2.22 -10.68 7.09
N TYR A 30 -1.57 -10.76 8.25
CA TYR A 30 -0.88 -9.59 8.83
C TYR A 30 0.44 -9.27 8.11
N ILE A 31 1.19 -10.28 7.66
CA ILE A 31 2.41 -10.09 6.87
C ILE A 31 2.07 -9.42 5.53
N THR A 32 1.04 -9.89 4.83
CA THR A 32 0.61 -9.29 3.55
C THR A 32 0.09 -7.87 3.75
N TRP A 33 -0.68 -7.61 4.81
CA TRP A 33 -1.15 -6.26 5.10
C TRP A 33 -0.03 -5.27 5.41
N GLN A 34 1.05 -5.72 6.06
CA GLN A 34 2.26 -4.92 6.26
C GLN A 34 3.02 -4.66 4.95
N MET A 35 3.03 -5.61 4.00
CA MET A 35 3.67 -5.41 2.69
C MET A 35 2.85 -4.50 1.75
N VAL A 36 1.51 -4.53 1.84
CA VAL A 36 0.63 -3.68 1.01
C VAL A 36 0.68 -2.21 1.42
N LYS A 37 1.12 -1.91 2.65
CA LYS A 37 1.72 -0.59 2.92
C LYS A 37 3.07 -0.56 2.22
N ALA A 38 3.03 -0.35 0.90
CA ALA A 38 4.19 -0.03 0.10
C ALA A 38 5.02 0.95 0.92
N LYS A 39 6.25 0.55 1.25
CA LYS A 39 7.21 1.35 2.01
C LYS A 39 7.07 2.76 1.48
N GLN A 40 6.70 3.73 2.32
CA GLN A 40 6.41 5.08 1.85
C GLN A 40 7.74 5.66 1.33
N ILE A 41 8.00 5.44 0.05
CA ILE A 41 9.20 5.90 -0.62
C ILE A 41 9.02 7.41 -0.68
N ARG A 42 10.01 8.13 -0.16
CA ARG A 42 10.04 9.58 -0.34
C ARG A 42 10.30 9.81 -1.82
N LEU A 43 9.24 10.06 -2.58
CA LEU A 43 9.30 10.28 -4.03
C LEU A 43 10.27 11.40 -4.42
N VAL A 44 10.57 12.31 -3.49
CA VAL A 44 11.58 13.38 -3.63
C VAL A 44 13.01 12.83 -3.72
N ASP A 45 13.29 11.69 -3.06
CA ASP A 45 14.62 11.06 -3.03
C ASP A 45 14.86 10.16 -4.26
N GLU A 46 13.80 9.82 -4.99
CA GLU A 46 13.91 9.00 -6.20
C GLU A 46 14.43 9.84 -7.37
N PRO A 47 15.32 9.29 -8.22
CA PRO A 47 15.75 9.99 -9.41
C PRO A 47 14.54 10.23 -10.32
N PHE A 48 14.32 11.48 -10.72
CA PHE A 48 13.23 11.82 -11.64
C PHE A 48 13.42 11.12 -12.99
N ILE A 49 12.59 10.12 -13.29
CA ILE A 49 12.59 9.39 -14.57
C ILE A 49 11.48 9.97 -15.43
N GLY A 50 11.83 10.74 -16.48
CA GLY A 50 10.82 11.22 -17.41
C GLY A 50 11.30 12.28 -18.40
N MET A 51 10.66 12.27 -19.59
CA MET A 51 10.87 13.22 -20.69
C MET A 51 10.55 14.68 -20.31
N TRP A 52 9.93 14.88 -19.16
CA TRP A 52 9.46 16.19 -18.68
C TRP A 52 10.43 16.89 -17.74
N ARG A 53 11.58 16.28 -17.43
CA ARG A 53 12.58 16.85 -16.49
C ARG A 53 13.07 18.23 -16.93
N GLU A 54 13.24 18.41 -18.24
CA GLU A 54 13.81 19.64 -18.81
C GLU A 54 12.74 20.65 -19.26
N ARG A 55 11.45 20.31 -19.09
CA ARG A 55 10.35 21.20 -19.43
C ARG A 55 10.19 22.29 -18.39
N LYS A 56 10.71 23.48 -18.74
CA LYS A 56 10.63 24.68 -17.89
C LYS A 56 9.20 25.11 -17.59
N ASP A 57 8.27 24.85 -18.49
CA ASP A 57 6.84 25.13 -18.36
C ASP A 57 6.12 24.18 -17.39
N MET A 58 6.77 23.07 -17.01
CA MET A 58 6.22 22.06 -16.10
C MET A 58 6.89 22.07 -14.71
N GLN A 59 7.69 23.11 -14.43
CA GLN A 59 8.27 23.36 -13.09
C GLN A 59 7.18 23.62 -12.04
N ASP A 60 6.10 24.29 -12.44
CA ASP A 60 4.87 24.36 -11.67
C ASP A 60 3.79 23.56 -12.40
N SER A 61 3.64 22.30 -12.00
CA SER A 61 2.66 21.39 -12.59
C SER A 61 1.22 21.86 -12.36
N THR A 62 0.96 22.61 -11.29
CA THR A 62 -0.39 23.12 -10.98
C THR A 62 -0.79 24.21 -11.95
N THR A 63 0.08 25.20 -12.13
CA THR A 63 -0.13 26.30 -13.10
C THR A 63 -0.20 25.76 -14.53
N TRP A 64 0.63 24.77 -14.88
CA TRP A 64 0.60 24.15 -16.22
C TRP A 64 -0.75 23.48 -16.54
N VAL A 65 -1.29 22.67 -15.63
CA VAL A 65 -2.59 22.01 -15.83
C VAL A 65 -3.74 23.01 -15.90
N GLN A 66 -3.70 24.06 -15.07
CA GLN A 66 -4.73 25.11 -15.09
C GLN A 66 -4.74 25.84 -16.45
N ASN A 67 -3.58 26.30 -16.92
CA ASN A 67 -3.46 26.95 -18.22
C ASN A 67 -3.88 26.03 -19.37
N LEU A 68 -3.48 24.76 -19.33
CA LEU A 68 -3.90 23.77 -20.33
C LEU A 68 -5.43 23.63 -20.35
N ARG A 69 -6.08 23.58 -19.18
CA ARG A 69 -7.54 23.48 -19.11
C ARG A 69 -8.23 24.72 -19.67
N HIS A 70 -7.73 25.92 -19.34
CA HIS A 70 -8.25 27.16 -19.94
C HIS A 70 -8.13 27.12 -21.47
N CYS A 71 -6.93 26.80 -21.99
CA CYS A 71 -6.68 26.78 -23.43
C CYS A 71 -7.48 25.71 -24.17
N GLU A 72 -7.69 24.53 -23.60
CA GLU A 72 -8.33 23.42 -24.31
C GLU A 72 -9.85 23.38 -24.12
N TRP A 73 -10.35 23.84 -22.97
CA TRP A 73 -11.76 23.67 -22.61
C TRP A 73 -12.57 24.98 -22.69
N GLU A 74 -11.96 26.15 -22.51
CA GLU A 74 -12.68 27.43 -22.75
C GLU A 74 -12.70 27.83 -24.23
N HIS A 75 -11.78 27.30 -25.04
CA HIS A 75 -11.79 27.49 -26.50
C HIS A 75 -12.86 26.64 -27.21
N ASN A 76 -13.52 25.73 -26.49
CA ASN A 76 -14.56 24.83 -27.01
C ASN A 76 -15.98 25.19 -26.51
N LEU A 77 -16.17 26.39 -25.95
CA LEU A 77 -17.48 26.98 -25.58
C LEU A 77 -17.77 28.20 -26.46
#